data_AF-A0A957E8P7-F1
#
_entry.id   AF-A0A957E8P7-F1
#
_cell.length_a   1.000
_cell.length_b   1.000
_cell.length_c   1.000
_cell.angle_alpha   90.00
_cell.angle_beta   90.00
_cell.angle_gamma   90.00
#
_symmetry.space_group_name_H-M   'P 1'
#
loop_
_entity.id
_entity.type
_entity.pdbx_description
1 polymer ?
#
loop_
_entity_poly.entity_id
_entity_poly.type
_entity_poly.pdbx_seq_one_letter_code
_entity_poly.pdbx_strand_id
1 'polypeptide(L)'
;MSHFTEVSYWQAAKPYESEQIALVSLPNTAPTFDDSVQLLRTQLRALNAWPEAGDTFLDLLEQVRGYGVTLVPTDYDWLNQVAESAYKGEDIGLHYPSIFQKLLTFPELRQKFLHILKLRSANA
;
A
#
# COMPACT_ATOMS: atom_id res chain seq x y z
N MET A 1 41.02 -18.15 -44.73
CA MET A 1 40.23 -16.95 -44.42
C MET A 1 38.78 -17.29 -44.70
N SER A 2 37.98 -17.22 -43.65
CA SER A 2 36.54 -17.50 -43.58
C SER A 2 35.74 -16.60 -44.52
N HIS A 3 34.54 -17.01 -44.95
CA HIS A 3 33.37 -16.11 -44.97
C HIS A 3 32.07 -16.89 -45.24
N PHE A 4 31.22 -16.85 -44.19
CA PHE A 4 29.77 -16.84 -44.14
C PHE A 4 28.94 -18.10 -44.46
N THR A 5 28.43 -18.64 -43.36
CA THR A 5 27.54 -19.79 -43.18
C THR A 5 26.08 -19.45 -43.49
N GLU A 6 25.36 -20.48 -43.91
CA GLU A 6 23.92 -20.62 -44.16
C GLU A 6 22.99 -19.86 -43.19
N VAL A 7 21.94 -19.27 -43.77
CA VAL A 7 20.73 -18.85 -43.05
C VAL A 7 19.77 -20.03 -43.03
N SER A 8 19.52 -20.56 -41.84
CA SER A 8 18.37 -21.41 -41.54
C SER A 8 18.08 -21.24 -40.06
N TYR A 9 16.82 -20.98 -39.69
CA TYR A 9 16.15 -21.59 -38.54
C TYR A 9 14.75 -20.96 -38.43
N TRP A 10 13.78 -21.61 -39.05
CA TRP A 10 12.39 -21.58 -38.56
C TRP A 10 12.39 -22.33 -37.23
N GLN A 11 12.49 -21.62 -36.10
CA GLN A 11 12.29 -22.20 -34.78
C GLN A 11 10.88 -21.87 -34.29
N ALA A 12 9.98 -22.84 -34.51
CA ALA A 12 8.80 -23.02 -33.68
C ALA A 12 9.25 -23.36 -32.25
N ALA A 13 9.30 -22.37 -31.37
CA ALA A 13 9.54 -22.60 -29.94
C ALA A 13 8.23 -23.06 -29.27
N LYS A 14 8.13 -24.35 -28.97
CA LYS A 14 7.34 -24.87 -27.85
C LYS A 14 8.31 -25.18 -26.69
N PRO A 15 7.76 -25.51 -25.52
CA PRO A 15 7.39 -24.63 -24.41
C PRO A 15 8.63 -24.23 -23.57
N TYR A 16 8.55 -23.19 -22.75
CA TYR A 16 9.63 -22.82 -21.84
C TYR A 16 9.99 -24.00 -20.94
N GLU A 17 11.16 -24.59 -21.19
CA GLU A 17 11.87 -25.41 -20.24
C GLU A 17 12.21 -24.55 -19.02
N SER A 18 11.96 -25.14 -17.87
CA SER A 18 12.21 -24.64 -16.54
C SER A 18 13.69 -24.31 -16.32
N GLU A 19 14.12 -23.11 -16.70
CA GLU A 19 15.29 -22.51 -16.08
C GLU A 19 14.86 -22.00 -14.69
N GLN A 20 15.14 -22.84 -13.70
CA GLN A 20 15.12 -22.51 -12.29
C GLN A 20 16.12 -21.37 -12.05
N ILE A 21 15.68 -20.13 -12.30
CA ILE A 21 16.28 -18.96 -11.68
C ILE A 21 16.13 -19.24 -10.18
N ALA A 22 17.27 -19.43 -9.51
CA ALA A 22 17.34 -19.44 -8.07
C ALA A 22 16.73 -18.11 -7.58
N LEU A 23 15.42 -18.15 -7.33
CA LEU A 23 14.71 -17.18 -6.53
C LEU A 23 15.44 -17.19 -5.20
N VAL A 24 16.36 -16.25 -5.05
CA VAL A 24 16.73 -15.73 -3.74
C VAL A 24 15.39 -15.42 -3.09
N SER A 25 15.00 -16.30 -2.17
CA SER A 25 13.85 -16.12 -1.29
C SER A 25 14.12 -14.89 -0.44
N LEU A 26 13.90 -13.72 -1.03
CA LEU A 26 13.61 -12.52 -0.26
C LEU A 26 12.38 -12.89 0.57
N PRO A 27 12.43 -12.72 1.91
CA PRO A 27 11.29 -13.08 2.73
C PRO A 27 10.10 -12.26 2.24
N ASN A 28 9.09 -12.95 1.72
CA ASN A 28 7.88 -12.43 1.12
C ASN A 28 6.97 -11.84 2.21
N THR A 29 7.52 -10.91 2.99
CA THR A 29 6.90 -10.25 4.15
C THR A 29 6.37 -8.88 3.72
N ALA A 30 5.80 -8.79 2.51
CA ALA A 30 4.88 -7.70 2.26
C ALA A 30 3.67 -7.95 3.16
N PRO A 31 3.34 -7.05 4.11
CA PRO A 31 2.16 -7.23 4.95
C PRO A 31 0.96 -7.42 4.03
N THR A 32 0.12 -8.41 4.33
CA THR A 32 -1.13 -8.55 3.58
C THR A 32 -1.94 -7.26 3.69
N PHE A 33 -2.90 -7.06 2.79
CA PHE A 33 -3.79 -5.90 2.86
C PHE A 33 -4.39 -5.75 4.26
N ASP A 34 -4.75 -6.86 4.89
CA ASP A 34 -5.29 -6.91 6.25
C ASP A 34 -4.25 -6.49 7.30
N ASP A 35 -3.03 -7.04 7.25
CA ASP A 35 -1.94 -6.69 8.17
C ASP A 35 -1.65 -5.18 8.15
N SER A 36 -1.64 -4.57 6.97
CA SER A 36 -1.36 -3.13 6.84
C SER A 36 -2.51 -2.24 7.30
N VAL A 37 -3.78 -2.67 7.17
CA VAL A 37 -4.93 -2.00 7.82
C VAL A 37 -4.80 -2.09 9.34
N GLN A 38 -4.55 -3.29 9.88
CA GLN A 38 -4.45 -3.49 11.33
C GLN A 38 -3.29 -2.68 11.92
N LEU A 39 -2.18 -2.57 11.19
CA LEU A 39 -1.06 -1.71 11.56
C LEU A 39 -1.46 -0.22 11.59
N LEU A 40 -2.18 0.26 10.57
CA LEU A 40 -2.72 1.63 10.52
C LEU A 40 -3.62 1.90 11.72
N ARG A 41 -4.57 1.01 11.97
CA ARG A 41 -5.49 1.10 13.11
C ARG A 41 -4.75 1.17 14.44
N THR A 42 -3.77 0.28 14.63
CA THR A 42 -2.98 0.22 15.87
C THR A 42 -2.20 1.51 16.09
N GLN A 43 -1.52 2.02 15.06
CA GLN A 43 -0.74 3.27 15.18
C GLN A 43 -1.64 4.47 15.45
N LEU A 44 -2.77 4.60 14.74
CA LEU A 44 -3.68 5.72 14.96
C LEU A 44 -4.37 5.66 16.33
N ARG A 45 -4.72 4.47 16.82
CA ARG A 45 -5.26 4.30 18.19
C ARG A 45 -4.23 4.67 19.25
N ALA A 46 -2.97 4.29 19.07
CA ALA A 46 -1.90 4.68 19.99
C ALA A 46 -1.73 6.21 20.07
N LEU A 47 -2.06 6.91 18.98
CA LEU A 47 -2.06 8.37 18.91
C LEU A 47 -3.41 9.01 19.30
N ASN A 48 -4.43 8.23 19.69
CA ASN A 48 -5.80 8.72 19.91
C ASN A 48 -6.44 9.44 18.71
N ALA A 49 -5.96 9.11 17.50
CA ALA A 49 -6.37 9.70 16.23
C ALA A 49 -7.27 8.78 15.39
N TRP A 50 -7.51 7.56 15.86
CA TRP A 50 -8.39 6.61 15.18
C TRP A 50 -9.84 7.06 15.30
N PRO A 51 -10.61 7.07 14.20
CA PRO A 51 -11.98 7.55 14.25
C PRO A 51 -12.88 6.64 15.08
N GLU A 52 -13.83 7.23 15.81
CA GLU A 52 -14.80 6.45 16.60
C GLU A 52 -15.60 5.48 15.70
N ALA A 53 -16.04 5.96 14.53
CA ALA A 53 -16.70 5.15 13.51
C ALA A 53 -15.73 4.35 12.62
N GLY A 54 -14.42 4.37 12.90
CA GLY A 54 -13.39 3.77 12.04
C GLY A 54 -13.51 2.25 11.94
N ASP A 55 -13.87 1.57 13.04
CA ASP A 55 -14.09 0.12 13.05
C ASP A 55 -15.36 -0.28 12.29
N THR A 56 -16.46 0.46 12.47
CA THR A 56 -17.70 0.27 11.70
C THR A 56 -17.46 0.53 10.22
N PHE A 57 -16.69 1.57 9.88
CA PHE A 57 -16.34 1.87 8.51
C PHE A 57 -15.48 0.76 7.89
N LEU A 58 -14.57 0.16 8.66
CA LEU A 58 -13.78 -0.98 8.18
C LEU A 58 -14.66 -2.19 7.83
N ASP A 59 -15.59 -2.54 8.72
CA ASP A 59 -16.54 -3.64 8.52
C ASP A 59 -17.41 -3.42 7.28
N LEU A 60 -17.88 -2.18 7.09
CA LEU A 60 -18.61 -1.79 5.89
C LEU A 60 -17.72 -1.84 4.65
N LEU A 61 -16.47 -1.40 4.73
CA LEU A 61 -15.55 -1.35 3.58
C LEU A 61 -15.27 -2.74 2.99
N GLU A 62 -15.28 -3.79 3.83
CA GLU A 62 -15.22 -5.17 3.36
C GLU A 62 -16.41 -5.55 2.48
N GLN A 63 -17.58 -4.98 2.75
CA GLN A 63 -18.82 -5.21 2.01
C GLN A 63 -18.93 -4.35 0.74
N VAL A 64 -18.29 -3.17 0.70
CA VAL A 64 -18.38 -2.20 -0.42
C VAL A 64 -17.10 -2.08 -1.27
N ARG A 65 -16.14 -3.01 -1.16
CA ARG A 65 -14.84 -2.95 -1.87
C ARG A 65 -15.02 -2.56 -3.34
N GLY A 66 -14.59 -1.34 -3.70
CA GLY A 66 -14.48 -0.86 -5.08
C GLY A 66 -15.44 0.24 -5.53
N TYR A 67 -16.37 0.73 -4.70
CA TYR A 67 -17.29 1.78 -5.15
C TYR A 67 -16.70 3.19 -5.03
N GLY A 68 -16.43 3.82 -6.19
CA GLY A 68 -16.44 5.28 -6.38
C GLY A 68 -15.25 6.08 -5.84
N VAL A 69 -14.26 5.45 -5.22
CA VAL A 69 -13.07 6.15 -4.73
C VAL A 69 -11.93 6.00 -5.74
N THR A 70 -11.39 7.12 -6.21
CA THR A 70 -10.21 7.15 -7.06
C THR A 70 -9.04 7.76 -6.30
N LEU A 71 -7.87 7.15 -6.44
CA LEU A 71 -6.62 7.69 -5.95
C LEU A 71 -6.08 8.69 -6.96
N VAL A 72 -5.90 9.95 -6.54
CA VAL A 72 -5.32 11.01 -7.35
C VAL A 72 -3.99 11.47 -6.75
N PRO A 73 -3.05 12.00 -7.54
CA PRO A 73 -1.74 12.41 -7.04
C PRO A 73 -1.80 13.39 -5.87
N THR A 74 -2.80 14.28 -5.86
CA THR A 74 -2.99 15.27 -4.79
C THR A 74 -3.34 14.65 -3.44
N ASP A 75 -3.84 13.42 -3.38
CA ASP A 75 -4.11 12.72 -2.12
C ASP A 75 -2.83 12.48 -1.31
N TYR A 76 -1.69 12.34 -2.00
CA TYR A 76 -0.40 12.13 -1.37
C TYR A 76 0.13 13.40 -0.68
N ASP A 77 -0.27 14.59 -1.13
CA ASP A 77 0.14 15.87 -0.53
C ASP A 77 -0.49 16.06 0.86
N TRP A 78 -1.70 15.56 1.06
CA TRP A 78 -2.42 15.64 2.33
C TRP A 78 -1.80 14.77 3.44
N LEU A 79 -1.01 13.74 3.10
CA LEU A 79 -0.51 12.77 4.08
C LEU A 79 0.32 13.40 5.20
N ASN A 80 1.12 14.43 4.88
CA ASN A 80 1.92 15.12 5.89
C ASN A 80 1.07 15.87 6.90
N GLN A 81 0.01 16.54 6.43
CA GLN A 81 -0.92 17.28 7.29
C GLN A 81 -1.77 16.32 8.12
N VAL A 82 -2.30 15.27 7.50
CA VAL A 82 -3.09 14.23 8.19
C VAL A 82 -2.24 13.54 9.25
N ALA A 83 -0.97 13.27 8.96
CA ALA A 83 -0.05 12.70 9.95
C ALA A 83 0.18 13.67 11.11
N GLU A 84 0.36 14.96 10.85
CA GLU A 84 0.49 15.97 11.90
C GLU A 84 -0.75 16.04 12.81
N SER A 85 -1.95 16.06 12.24
CA SER A 85 -3.20 15.97 12.99
C SER A 85 -3.29 14.68 13.80
N ALA A 86 -2.91 13.54 13.22
CA ALA A 86 -2.86 12.29 13.95
C ALA A 86 -1.89 12.35 15.14
N TYR A 87 -0.73 12.98 15.01
CA TYR A 87 0.22 13.18 16.11
C TYR A 87 -0.30 14.07 17.23
N LYS A 88 -1.21 15.00 16.92
CA LYS A 88 -1.90 15.83 17.92
C LYS A 88 -3.05 15.10 18.60
N GLY A 89 -3.36 13.87 18.17
CA GLY A 89 -4.49 13.08 18.64
C GLY A 89 -5.83 13.57 18.12
N GLU A 90 -5.84 14.20 16.94
CA GLU A 90 -7.08 14.57 16.27
C GLU A 90 -7.69 13.37 15.53
N ASP A 91 -9.01 13.22 15.60
CA ASP A 91 -9.75 12.20 14.85
C ASP A 91 -9.63 12.46 13.34
N ILE A 92 -8.82 11.67 12.65
CA ILE A 92 -8.58 11.89 11.22
C ILE A 92 -9.79 11.56 10.35
N GLY A 93 -10.76 10.80 10.84
CA GLY A 93 -11.98 10.45 10.13
C GLY A 93 -13.00 11.58 10.17
N LEU A 94 -13.00 12.34 11.26
CA LEU A 94 -13.78 13.58 11.38
C LEU A 94 -13.20 14.69 10.50
N HIS A 95 -11.87 14.89 10.58
CA HIS A 95 -11.20 16.00 9.91
C HIS A 95 -10.86 15.72 8.44
N TYR A 96 -10.60 14.47 8.08
CA TYR A 96 -10.15 14.05 6.75
C TYR A 96 -10.87 12.77 6.26
N PRO A 97 -12.22 12.75 6.22
CA PRO A 97 -13.00 11.54 5.90
C PRO A 97 -12.61 10.91 4.55
N SER A 98 -12.40 11.73 3.52
CA SER A 98 -12.00 11.25 2.20
C SER A 98 -10.61 10.61 2.18
N ILE A 99 -9.65 11.17 2.93
CA ILE A 99 -8.30 10.61 3.01
C ILE A 99 -8.32 9.34 3.87
N PHE A 100 -9.06 9.33 4.98
CA PHE A 100 -9.24 8.15 5.81
C PHE A 100 -9.82 6.97 5.01
N GLN A 101 -10.88 7.21 4.24
CA GLN A 101 -11.44 6.20 3.33
C GLN A 101 -10.39 5.69 2.32
N LYS A 102 -9.58 6.59 1.74
CA LYS A 102 -8.52 6.22 0.80
C LYS A 102 -7.39 5.44 1.47
N LEU A 103 -7.03 5.75 2.71
CA LEU A 103 -6.06 4.96 3.49
C LEU A 103 -6.55 3.53 3.72
N LEU A 104 -7.86 3.35 3.91
CA LEU A 104 -8.45 2.03 4.06
C LEU A 104 -8.64 1.29 2.73
N THR A 105 -8.78 2.02 1.61
CA THR A 105 -9.02 1.42 0.28
C THR A 105 -7.73 1.14 -0.49
N PHE A 106 -6.75 2.04 -0.45
CA PHE A 106 -5.55 2.00 -1.28
C PHE A 106 -4.30 1.60 -0.47
N PRO A 107 -3.70 0.43 -0.73
CA PRO A 107 -2.53 -0.03 0.02
C PRO A 107 -1.30 0.88 -0.18
N GLU A 108 -1.11 1.44 -1.38
CA GLU A 108 0.04 2.31 -1.68
C GLU A 108 0.01 3.62 -0.85
N LEU A 109 -1.16 4.27 -0.79
CA LEU A 109 -1.36 5.47 0.02
C LEU A 109 -1.15 5.17 1.51
N ARG A 110 -1.68 4.03 1.97
CA ARG A 110 -1.52 3.56 3.35
C ARG A 110 -0.07 3.32 3.73
N GLN A 111 0.68 2.60 2.90
CA GLN A 111 2.09 2.32 3.17
C GLN A 111 2.91 3.61 3.26
N LYS A 112 2.66 4.57 2.37
CA LYS A 112 3.34 5.87 2.43
C LYS A 112 2.98 6.64 3.69
N PHE A 113 1.71 6.63 4.09
CA PHE A 113 1.26 7.26 5.34
C PHE A 113 1.88 6.62 6.58
N LEU A 114 1.87 5.28 6.66
CA LEU A 114 2.53 4.52 7.73
C LEU A 114 4.03 4.81 7.80
N HIS A 115 4.69 4.99 6.66
CA HIS A 115 6.09 5.40 6.62
C HIS A 115 6.30 6.80 7.21
N ILE A 116 5.43 7.76 6.87
CA ILE A 116 5.47 9.13 7.43
C ILE A 116 5.25 9.10 8.95
N LEU A 117 4.28 8.32 9.44
CA LEU A 117 4.07 8.12 10.87
C LEU A 117 5.34 7.53 11.50
N LYS A 118 5.89 6.44 10.96
CA LYS A 118 7.13 5.85 11.51
C LYS A 118 8.30 6.84 11.59
N LEU A 119 8.53 7.64 10.54
CA LEU A 119 9.60 8.64 10.52
C LEU A 119 9.41 9.72 11.58
N ARG A 120 8.18 10.20 11.77
CA ARG A 120 7.88 11.20 12.80
C ARG A 120 8.02 10.63 14.21
N SER A 121 7.62 9.38 14.44
CA SER A 121 7.81 8.71 15.73
C SER A 121 9.27 8.50 16.08
N ALA A 122 10.17 8.41 15.10
CA ALA A 122 11.60 8.28 15.32
C ALA A 122 12.29 9.63 15.60
N ASN A 123 11.63 10.75 15.25
CA ASN A 123 12.14 12.11 15.43
C ASN A 123 11.47 12.87 16.59
N ALA A 124 10.46 12.27 17.25
CA ALA A 124 9.76 12.81 18.41
C ALA A 124 10.35 12.25 19.70
#